data_AF-A0A2H6MVC9-F1
#
_entry.id   AF-A0A2H6MVC9-F1
#
_cell.length_a   1.000
_cell.length_b   1.000
_cell.length_c   1.000
_cell.angle_alpha   90.00
_cell.angle_beta   90.00
_cell.angle_gamma   90.00
#
_symmetry.space_group_name_H-M   'P 1'
#
loop_
_entity.id
_entity.type
_entity.pdbx_description
1 polymer ?
#
loop_
_entity_poly.entity_id
_entity_poly.type
_entity_poly.pdbx_seq_one_letter_code
_entity_poly.pdbx_strand_id
1 'polypeptide(L)'
;STQSTWGEFRNELLILCGYIGALLAIRRQYTSIVPALYEYTSQLLKRRDVCVPLKIKQLSEELDAWRVCSQSLNKSSDELLQIPPSELQQQIYATMLSRIKEEHLQITIGTNYVSGSNLPGHSDVHISCLTGLRIQGPVFFLEDGKSTISLNDALMWAKVNPFSPLGTGIQLNPF
;
A
#
# COMPACT_ATOMS: atom_id res chain seq x y z
N SER A 1 14.97 14.93 -28.86
CA SER A 1 15.37 13.97 -27.81
C SER A 1 14.82 14.30 -26.42
N THR A 2 13.72 15.06 -26.31
CA THR A 2 13.15 15.51 -25.02
C THR A 2 12.03 14.61 -24.47
N GLN A 3 11.53 13.64 -25.26
CA GLN A 3 10.47 12.71 -24.81
C GLN A 3 10.98 11.57 -23.90
N SER A 4 12.28 11.27 -23.88
CA SER A 4 12.84 10.20 -23.03
C SER A 4 12.94 10.60 -21.55
N THR A 5 13.41 11.80 -21.26
CA THR A 5 13.69 12.25 -19.89
C THR A 5 12.42 12.46 -19.04
N TRP A 6 11.33 12.97 -19.63
CA TRP A 6 10.07 13.18 -18.89
C TRP A 6 9.41 11.87 -18.45
N GLY A 7 9.55 10.82 -19.26
CA GLY A 7 9.04 9.48 -18.92
C GLY A 7 9.80 8.88 -17.74
N GLU A 8 11.12 9.04 -17.71
CA GLU A 8 12.00 8.60 -16.63
C GLU A 8 11.67 9.32 -15.31
N PHE A 9 11.61 10.65 -15.29
CA PHE A 9 11.27 11.39 -14.06
C PHE A 9 9.88 11.06 -13.53
N ARG A 10 8.90 10.87 -14.43
CA ARG A 10 7.56 10.41 -14.03
C ARG A 10 7.61 9.02 -13.40
N ASN A 11 8.41 8.12 -13.96
CA ASN A 11 8.57 6.77 -13.44
C ASN A 11 9.23 6.77 -12.05
N GLU A 12 10.27 7.58 -11.87
CA GLU A 12 10.93 7.78 -10.58
C GLU A 12 9.98 8.35 -9.53
N LEU A 13 9.19 9.37 -9.91
CA LEU A 13 8.19 9.96 -9.02
C LEU A 13 7.16 8.93 -8.56
N LEU A 14 6.64 8.10 -9.49
CA LEU A 14 5.68 7.06 -9.14
C LEU A 14 6.26 6.04 -8.15
N ILE A 15 7.52 5.66 -8.32
CA ILE A 15 8.22 4.72 -7.43
C ILE A 15 8.43 5.34 -6.05
N LEU A 16 8.91 6.57 -5.98
CA LEU A 16 9.13 7.27 -4.71
C LEU A 16 7.80 7.51 -3.97
N CYS A 17 6.75 7.93 -4.67
CA CYS A 17 5.41 8.08 -4.08
C CYS A 17 4.84 6.75 -3.60
N GLY A 18 5.05 5.65 -4.33
CA GLY A 18 4.65 4.31 -3.89
C GLY A 18 5.35 3.89 -2.60
N TYR A 19 6.66 4.07 -2.53
CA TYR A 19 7.45 3.72 -1.35
C TYR A 19 7.11 4.58 -0.12
N ILE A 20 7.10 5.91 -0.29
CA ILE A 20 6.73 6.84 0.78
C ILE A 20 5.28 6.57 1.23
N GLY A 21 4.37 6.32 0.29
CA GLY A 21 3.00 5.95 0.58
C GLY A 21 2.89 4.68 1.42
N ALA A 22 3.74 3.67 1.16
CA ALA A 22 3.79 2.46 1.98
C ALA A 22 4.21 2.76 3.42
N LEU A 23 5.26 3.58 3.61
CA LEU A 23 5.71 4.00 4.93
C LEU A 23 4.64 4.81 5.68
N LEU A 24 3.97 5.75 4.99
CA LEU A 24 2.86 6.51 5.56
C LEU A 24 1.67 5.61 5.93
N ALA A 25 1.35 4.62 5.10
CA ALA A 25 0.29 3.64 5.37
C ALA A 25 0.59 2.82 6.63
N ILE A 26 1.85 2.39 6.83
CA ILE A 26 2.28 1.70 8.05
C ILE A 26 2.04 2.60 9.26
N ARG A 27 2.53 3.85 9.21
CA ARG A 27 2.40 4.80 10.32
C ARG A 27 0.94 5.11 10.65
N ARG A 28 0.08 5.27 9.63
CA ARG A 28 -1.34 5.57 9.80
C ARG A 28 -2.21 4.31 10.02
N GLN A 29 -1.60 3.14 10.11
CA GLN A 29 -2.26 1.84 10.32
C GLN A 29 -3.26 1.49 9.22
N TYR A 30 -3.00 1.90 7.97
CA TYR A 30 -3.76 1.47 6.78
C TYR A 30 -3.26 0.10 6.31
N THR A 31 -3.38 -0.91 7.19
CA THR A 31 -2.70 -2.20 7.06
C THR A 31 -3.10 -2.97 5.80
N SER A 32 -4.34 -2.82 5.30
CA SER A 32 -4.83 -3.53 4.11
C SER A 32 -4.08 -3.16 2.83
N ILE A 33 -3.62 -1.91 2.70
CA ILE A 33 -2.98 -1.40 1.49
C ILE A 33 -1.44 -1.47 1.53
N VAL A 34 -0.83 -1.72 2.70
CA VAL A 34 0.63 -1.78 2.84
C VAL A 34 1.26 -2.80 1.89
N PRO A 35 0.81 -4.08 1.83
CA PRO A 35 1.39 -5.05 0.90
C PRO A 35 1.26 -4.60 -0.57
N ALA A 36 0.12 -4.01 -0.91
CA ALA A 36 -0.16 -3.56 -2.27
C ALA A 36 0.76 -2.39 -2.70
N LEU A 37 1.09 -1.47 -1.80
CA LEU A 37 2.02 -0.37 -2.07
C LEU A 37 3.47 -0.85 -2.28
N TYR A 38 3.92 -1.84 -1.49
CA TYR A 38 5.23 -2.46 -1.70
C TYR A 38 5.29 -3.22 -3.02
N GLU A 39 4.25 -3.98 -3.35
CA GLU A 39 4.17 -4.72 -4.61
C GLU A 39 4.10 -3.77 -5.81
N TYR A 40 3.27 -2.72 -5.74
CA TYR A 40 3.21 -1.64 -6.72
C TYR A 40 4.60 -1.06 -7.00
N THR A 41 5.30 -0.64 -5.95
CA THR A 41 6.65 -0.05 -6.04
C THR A 41 7.64 -1.05 -6.66
N SER A 42 7.59 -2.31 -6.24
CA SER A 42 8.45 -3.38 -6.74
C SER A 42 8.21 -3.68 -8.22
N GLN A 43 6.96 -3.69 -8.67
CA GLN A 43 6.60 -3.90 -10.08
C GLN A 43 7.09 -2.75 -10.96
N LEU A 44 6.97 -1.51 -10.47
CA LEU A 44 7.47 -0.35 -11.20
C LEU A 44 8.99 -0.39 -11.33
N LEU A 45 9.72 -0.71 -10.26
CA LEU A 45 11.18 -0.89 -10.29
C LEU A 45 11.63 -2.01 -11.23
N LYS A 46 10.89 -3.12 -11.33
CA LYS A 46 11.23 -4.24 -12.22
C LYS A 46 11.03 -3.92 -13.69
N ARG A 47 10.03 -3.10 -14.02
CA ARG A 47 9.58 -2.86 -15.40
C ARG A 47 10.22 -1.63 -16.04
N ARG A 48 10.89 -0.77 -15.24
CA ARG A 48 11.34 0.55 -15.68
C ARG A 48 12.81 0.71 -15.35
N ASP A 49 13.56 1.24 -16.31
CA ASP A 49 14.92 1.69 -16.08
C ASP A 49 14.86 3.07 -15.42
N VAL A 50 15.28 3.16 -14.16
CA VAL A 50 15.14 4.37 -13.32
C VAL A 50 16.33 4.50 -12.37
N CYS A 51 16.70 5.73 -12.03
CA CYS A 51 17.81 6.01 -11.13
C CYS A 51 17.32 6.44 -9.74
N VAL A 52 16.68 5.53 -9.00
CA VAL A 52 16.25 5.77 -7.62
C VAL A 52 17.13 5.03 -6.61
N PRO A 53 17.35 5.58 -5.39
CA PRO A 53 18.13 4.94 -4.34
C PRO A 53 17.34 3.84 -3.61
N LEU A 54 16.59 3.01 -4.35
CA LEU A 54 15.75 1.93 -3.83
C LEU A 54 16.10 0.62 -4.52
N LYS A 55 16.20 -0.46 -3.74
CA LYS A 55 16.49 -1.80 -4.23
C LYS A 55 15.32 -2.73 -3.98
N ILE A 56 14.98 -3.58 -4.96
CA ILE A 56 13.91 -4.57 -4.83
C ILE A 56 14.11 -5.47 -3.60
N LYS A 57 15.36 -5.88 -3.33
CA LYS A 57 15.71 -6.68 -2.15
C LYS A 57 15.34 -5.99 -0.83
N GLN A 58 15.63 -4.69 -0.73
CA GLN A 58 15.26 -3.90 0.44
C GLN A 58 13.74 -3.88 0.62
N LEU A 59 12.97 -3.64 -0.44
CA LEU A 59 11.50 -3.64 -0.38
C LEU A 59 10.94 -4.98 0.12
N SER A 60 11.51 -6.10 -0.32
CA SER A 60 11.07 -7.43 0.12
C SER A 60 11.39 -7.69 1.60
N GLU A 61 12.59 -7.32 2.06
CA GLU A 61 13.01 -7.48 3.46
C GLU A 61 12.17 -6.60 4.40
N GLU A 62 11.92 -5.37 3.97
CA GLU A 62 11.08 -4.39 4.68
C GLU A 62 9.61 -4.86 4.79
N LEU A 63 9.02 -5.40 3.72
CA LEU A 63 7.66 -5.93 3.74
C LEU A 63 7.55 -7.19 4.61
N ASP A 64 8.55 -8.08 4.57
CA ASP A 64 8.58 -9.28 5.40
C ASP A 64 8.65 -8.93 6.89
N ALA A 65 9.58 -8.04 7.27
CA ALA A 65 9.69 -7.53 8.63
C ALA A 65 8.36 -6.90 9.12
N TRP A 66 7.70 -6.10 8.28
CA TRP A 66 6.41 -5.51 8.61
C TRP A 66 5.32 -6.56 8.85
N ARG A 67 5.24 -7.63 8.04
CA ARG A 67 4.23 -8.70 8.20
C ARG A 67 4.37 -9.39 9.54
N VAL A 68 5.59 -9.77 9.92
CA VAL A 68 5.84 -10.50 11.18
C VAL A 68 5.61 -9.59 12.40
N CYS A 69 6.07 -8.34 12.35
CA CYS A 69 5.89 -7.39 13.45
C CYS A 69 4.42 -6.96 13.63
N SER A 70 3.67 -6.75 12.54
CA SER A 70 2.26 -6.33 12.61
C SER A 70 1.34 -7.43 13.12
N GLN A 71 1.64 -8.69 12.81
CA GLN A 71 0.93 -9.85 13.37
C GLN A 71 1.11 -9.96 14.89
N SER A 72 2.26 -9.54 15.41
CA SER A 72 2.49 -9.48 16.86
C SER A 72 1.68 -8.37 17.55
N LEU A 73 1.38 -7.27 16.84
CA LEU A 73 0.68 -6.12 17.41
C LEU A 73 -0.84 -6.32 17.50
N ASN A 74 -1.44 -7.09 16.58
CA ASN A 74 -2.89 -7.35 16.51
C ASN A 74 -3.36 -8.52 17.40
N LYS A 75 -2.55 -8.98 18.36
CA LYS A 75 -2.88 -10.11 19.24
C LYS A 75 -3.91 -9.73 20.30
N SER A 76 -5.18 -9.80 19.91
CA SER A 76 -6.23 -10.35 20.77
C SER A 76 -6.81 -11.58 20.05
N SER A 77 -6.48 -12.77 20.55
CA SER A 77 -7.29 -13.98 20.37
C SER A 77 -7.19 -14.79 19.08
N ASP A 78 -6.00 -15.25 18.66
CA ASP A 78 -5.94 -16.58 17.99
C ASP A 78 -4.57 -17.25 18.11
N GLU A 79 -4.55 -18.39 18.80
CA GLU A 79 -3.41 -19.27 19.05
C GLU A 79 -3.12 -20.14 17.83
N LEU A 80 -2.40 -19.63 16.83
CA LEU A 80 -1.80 -20.49 15.80
C LEU A 80 -0.35 -20.09 15.52
N LEU A 81 0.56 -21.01 15.87
CA LEU A 81 1.96 -21.18 15.43
C LEU A 81 2.65 -19.89 14.94
N GLN A 82 2.87 -18.92 15.82
CA GLN A 82 3.61 -17.73 15.47
C GLN A 82 5.10 -17.92 15.75
N ILE A 83 5.89 -17.93 14.67
CA ILE A 83 7.34 -17.78 14.76
C ILE A 83 7.60 -16.35 15.25
N PRO A 84 8.29 -16.16 16.40
CA PRO A 84 8.59 -14.82 16.88
C PRO A 84 9.48 -14.09 15.85
N PRO A 85 9.31 -12.77 15.68
CA PRO A 85 10.14 -11.99 14.76
C PRO A 85 11.62 -12.12 15.16
N SER A 86 12.46 -12.46 14.20
CA SER A 86 13.91 -12.50 14.39
C SER A 86 14.44 -11.11 14.77
N GLU A 87 15.56 -11.06 15.48
CA GLU A 87 16.21 -9.80 15.87
C GLU A 87 16.50 -8.90 14.67
N LEU A 88 16.89 -9.49 13.54
CA LEU A 88 17.10 -8.79 12.27
C LEU A 88 15.81 -8.13 11.75
N GLN A 89 14.68 -8.85 11.74
CA GLN A 89 13.39 -8.29 11.31
C GLN A 89 12.92 -7.17 12.23
N GLN A 90 13.12 -7.30 13.54
CA GLN A 90 12.79 -6.24 14.49
C GLN A 90 13.64 -4.99 14.25
N GLN A 91 14.94 -5.16 13.99
CA GLN A 91 15.85 -4.05 13.70
C GLN A 91 15.49 -3.36 12.38
N ILE A 92 15.14 -4.12 11.33
CA ILE A 92 14.66 -3.58 10.05
C ILE A 92 13.40 -2.76 10.30
N TYR A 93 12.41 -3.33 11.00
CA TYR A 93 11.16 -2.65 11.31
C TYR A 93 11.37 -1.36 12.13
N ALA A 94 12.21 -1.40 13.16
CA ALA A 94 12.56 -0.22 13.95
C ALA A 94 13.26 0.86 13.12
N THR A 95 14.15 0.46 12.21
CA THR A 95 14.82 1.37 11.27
C THR A 95 13.83 1.99 10.29
N MET A 96 12.85 1.23 9.81
CA MET A 96 11.80 1.76 8.94
C MET A 96 10.95 2.78 9.67
N LEU A 97 10.54 2.48 10.91
CA LEU A 97 9.77 3.42 11.74
C LEU A 97 10.55 4.70 12.05
N SER A 98 11.85 4.62 12.33
CA SER A 98 12.66 5.79 12.63
C SER A 98 12.87 6.73 11.44
N ARG A 99 12.81 6.21 10.20
CA ARG A 99 12.83 7.03 8.98
C ARG A 99 11.55 7.85 8.81
N ILE A 100 10.44 7.40 9.38
CA ILE A 100 9.16 8.07 9.31
C ILE A 100 9.12 9.13 10.42
N LYS A 101 9.51 10.37 10.07
CA LYS A 101 9.40 11.51 10.99
C LYS A 101 7.96 11.68 11.50
N GLU A 102 7.82 12.28 12.68
CA GLU A 102 6.50 12.63 13.21
C GLU A 102 5.73 13.50 12.22
N GLU A 103 4.51 13.07 11.93
CA GLU A 103 3.56 13.80 11.11
C GLU A 103 2.77 14.75 12.03
N HIS A 104 2.95 16.06 11.84
CA HIS A 104 2.30 17.09 12.64
C HIS A 104 0.79 17.27 12.35
N LEU A 105 0.26 16.59 11.32
CA LEU A 105 -1.14 16.69 10.93
C LEU A 105 -1.99 15.76 11.82
N GLN A 106 -3.06 16.29 12.40
CA GLN A 106 -4.10 15.50 13.07
C GLN A 106 -4.92 14.72 12.02
N ILE A 107 -4.33 13.66 11.49
CA ILE A 107 -4.97 12.77 10.52
C ILE A 107 -5.59 11.60 11.26
N THR A 108 -6.76 11.15 10.83
CA THR A 108 -7.39 9.93 11.33
C THR A 108 -6.48 8.72 11.06
N ILE A 109 -5.98 8.13 12.15
CA ILE A 109 -5.22 6.87 12.16
C ILE A 109 -6.22 5.71 12.22
N GLY A 110 -5.91 4.61 11.54
CA GLY A 110 -6.73 3.39 11.52
C GLY A 110 -7.52 3.21 10.22
N THR A 111 -7.99 1.97 10.00
CA THR A 111 -8.74 1.59 8.80
C THR A 111 -9.97 2.47 8.60
N ASN A 112 -10.15 3.01 7.39
CA ASN A 112 -11.39 3.72 7.06
C ASN A 112 -12.52 2.69 6.88
N TYR A 113 -13.65 2.91 7.55
CA TYR A 113 -14.86 2.12 7.34
C TYR A 113 -15.96 3.02 6.79
N VAL A 114 -16.37 2.78 5.54
CA VAL A 114 -17.55 3.42 4.97
C VAL A 114 -18.80 2.62 5.36
N SER A 115 -19.92 3.33 5.58
CA SER A 115 -21.23 2.71 5.82
C SER A 115 -21.52 1.62 4.80
N GLY A 116 -21.80 0.40 5.29
CA GLY A 116 -22.10 -0.75 4.45
C GLY A 116 -20.91 -1.61 4.03
N SER A 117 -19.68 -1.32 4.47
CA SER A 117 -18.48 -2.13 4.16
C SER A 117 -18.56 -3.60 4.61
N ASN A 118 -19.45 -3.90 5.56
CA ASN A 118 -19.64 -5.24 6.12
C ASN A 118 -20.98 -5.87 5.72
N LEU A 119 -21.75 -5.22 4.83
CA LEU A 119 -23.04 -5.77 4.40
C LEU A 119 -22.81 -6.87 3.34
N PRO A 120 -23.55 -7.99 3.41
CA PRO A 120 -23.50 -9.02 2.39
C PRO A 120 -23.98 -8.46 1.04
N GLY A 121 -23.11 -8.45 0.04
CA GLY A 121 -23.44 -8.07 -1.33
C GLY A 121 -24.09 -9.23 -2.08
N HIS A 122 -25.25 -8.99 -2.71
CA HIS A 122 -26.08 -10.05 -3.29
C HIS A 122 -25.92 -10.27 -4.81
N SER A 123 -25.28 -9.42 -5.62
CA SER A 123 -25.43 -9.57 -7.09
C SER A 123 -24.13 -9.65 -7.89
N ASP A 124 -23.10 -8.87 -7.53
CA ASP A 124 -21.86 -8.80 -8.33
C ASP A 124 -20.63 -9.06 -7.46
N VAL A 125 -19.88 -10.11 -7.79
CA VAL A 125 -18.65 -10.48 -7.09
C VAL A 125 -17.48 -9.76 -7.74
N HIS A 126 -17.10 -8.62 -7.16
CA HIS A 126 -15.88 -7.91 -7.56
C HIS A 126 -14.68 -8.36 -6.73
N ILE A 127 -13.54 -8.53 -7.38
CA ILE A 127 -12.26 -8.87 -6.73
C ILE A 127 -11.39 -7.61 -6.70
N SER A 128 -10.88 -7.27 -5.52
CA SER A 128 -9.96 -6.15 -5.34
C SER A 128 -8.62 -6.45 -6.01
N CYS A 129 -8.15 -5.58 -6.89
CA CYS A 129 -6.84 -5.74 -7.51
C CYS A 129 -5.66 -5.48 -6.56
N LEU A 130 -5.91 -4.92 -5.36
CA LEU A 130 -4.87 -4.71 -4.33
C LEU A 130 -4.66 -5.94 -3.45
N THR A 131 -5.76 -6.59 -3.05
CA THR A 131 -5.72 -7.69 -2.07
C THR A 131 -5.99 -9.05 -2.68
N GLY A 132 -6.54 -9.12 -3.90
CA GLY A 132 -7.01 -10.36 -4.52
C GLY A 132 -8.25 -10.96 -3.84
N LEU A 133 -8.84 -10.26 -2.87
CA LEU A 133 -9.99 -10.72 -2.11
C LEU A 133 -11.29 -10.16 -2.69
N ARG A 134 -12.40 -10.85 -2.42
CA ARG A 134 -13.74 -10.36 -2.73
C ARG A 134 -14.01 -9.06 -1.98
N ILE A 135 -14.48 -8.04 -2.71
CA ILE A 135 -14.89 -6.77 -2.13
C ILE A 135 -16.22 -6.98 -1.40
N GLN A 136 -16.26 -6.51 -0.15
CA GLN A 136 -17.47 -6.39 0.64
C GLN A 136 -17.84 -4.90 0.73
N GLY A 137 -19.10 -4.58 0.47
CA GLY A 137 -19.58 -3.19 0.43
C GLY A 137 -19.24 -2.43 -0.87
N PRO A 138 -19.10 -1.09 -0.81
CA PRO A 138 -18.97 -0.25 -2.00
C PRO A 138 -17.68 -0.53 -2.80
N VAL A 139 -17.85 -0.61 -4.12
CA VAL A 139 -16.77 -0.85 -5.09
C VAL A 139 -16.34 0.47 -5.71
N PHE A 140 -15.04 0.66 -5.90
CA PHE A 140 -14.46 1.76 -6.66
C PHE A 140 -13.80 1.22 -7.94
N PHE A 141 -14.19 1.75 -9.09
CA PHE A 141 -13.63 1.39 -10.40
C PHE A 141 -12.43 2.28 -10.71
N LEU A 142 -11.34 1.67 -11.16
CA LEU A 142 -10.16 2.38 -11.62
C LEU A 142 -10.34 2.90 -13.05
N GLU A 143 -9.36 3.68 -13.51
CA GLU A 143 -9.43 4.41 -14.78
C GLU A 143 -9.54 3.52 -16.03
N ASP A 144 -9.24 2.23 -15.92
CA ASP A 144 -9.37 1.25 -17.00
C ASP A 144 -10.80 0.71 -17.15
N GLY A 145 -11.71 1.06 -16.24
CA GLY A 145 -13.09 0.60 -16.20
C GLY A 145 -13.25 -0.89 -15.90
N LYS A 146 -12.17 -1.59 -15.54
CA LYS A 146 -12.14 -3.05 -15.34
C LYS A 146 -11.61 -3.43 -13.98
N SER A 147 -10.51 -2.81 -13.57
CA SER A 147 -9.88 -3.06 -12.29
C SER A 147 -10.68 -2.36 -11.19
N THR A 148 -10.88 -3.07 -10.08
CA THR A 148 -11.70 -2.59 -8.96
C THR A 148 -10.97 -2.74 -7.66
N ILE A 149 -11.27 -1.85 -6.71
CA ILE A 149 -10.80 -1.90 -5.33
C ILE A 149 -11.97 -1.58 -4.40
N SER A 150 -11.88 -1.94 -3.12
CA SER A 150 -12.89 -1.50 -2.15
C SER A 150 -12.82 0.02 -2.00
N LEU A 151 -13.95 0.68 -1.75
CA LEU A 151 -13.94 2.12 -1.49
C LEU A 151 -13.09 2.49 -0.27
N ASN A 152 -13.07 1.62 0.76
CA ASN A 152 -12.22 1.79 1.94
C ASN A 152 -10.74 1.84 1.53
N ASP A 153 -10.28 0.88 0.72
CA ASP A 153 -8.90 0.84 0.24
C ASP A 153 -8.60 2.01 -0.69
N ALA A 154 -9.54 2.43 -1.52
CA ALA A 154 -9.38 3.61 -2.38
C ALA A 154 -9.11 4.87 -1.55
N LEU A 155 -9.91 5.10 -0.51
CA LEU A 155 -9.76 6.23 0.40
C LEU A 155 -8.43 6.17 1.17
N MET A 156 -8.06 4.99 1.69
CA MET A 156 -6.78 4.82 2.38
C MET A 156 -5.60 5.06 1.43
N TRP A 157 -5.68 4.56 0.19
CA TRP A 157 -4.65 4.72 -0.83
C TRP A 157 -4.48 6.19 -1.21
N ALA A 158 -5.56 6.89 -1.56
CA ALA A 158 -5.50 8.30 -1.97
C ALA A 158 -4.95 9.23 -0.88
N LYS A 159 -5.09 8.86 0.40
CA LYS A 159 -4.51 9.59 1.54
C LYS A 159 -2.99 9.49 1.62
N VAL A 160 -2.36 8.48 1.03
CA VAL A 160 -0.91 8.20 1.16
C VAL A 160 -0.17 8.15 -0.17
N ASN A 161 -0.86 7.91 -1.28
CA ASN A 161 -0.31 7.87 -2.63
C ASN A 161 -1.30 8.55 -3.59
N PRO A 162 -0.92 9.65 -4.27
CA PRO A 162 -1.81 10.36 -5.16
C PRO A 162 -2.12 9.60 -6.45
N PHE A 163 -1.30 8.62 -6.84
CA PHE A 163 -1.41 7.97 -8.14
C PHE A 163 -2.19 6.65 -8.08
N SER A 164 -2.84 6.31 -9.19
CA SER A 164 -3.55 5.04 -9.37
C SER A 164 -2.63 3.84 -9.13
N PRO A 165 -3.14 2.77 -8.49
CA PRO A 165 -2.40 1.53 -8.31
C PRO A 165 -2.06 0.81 -9.62
N LEU A 166 -2.63 1.22 -10.76
CA LEU A 166 -2.28 0.66 -12.07
C LEU A 166 -0.90 1.12 -12.59
N GLY A 167 -0.28 2.10 -11.93
CA GLY A 167 1.04 2.61 -12.33
C GLY A 167 1.00 3.47 -13.60
N THR A 168 -0.19 3.86 -14.03
CA THR A 168 -0.47 4.72 -15.19
C THR A 168 -0.14 6.18 -14.94
N GLY A 169 0.23 6.59 -13.72
CA GLY A 169 0.48 7.98 -13.35
C GLY A 169 -0.74 8.90 -13.41
N ILE A 170 -1.95 8.34 -13.55
CA ILE A 170 -3.21 9.06 -13.36
C ILE A 170 -3.46 9.21 -11.86
N GLN A 171 -4.05 10.33 -11.45
CA GLN A 171 -4.40 10.58 -10.06
C GLN A 171 -5.59 9.72 -9.62
N LEU A 172 -5.51 9.10 -8.44
CA LEU A 172 -6.64 8.43 -7.82
C LEU A 172 -7.45 9.46 -7.01
N ASN A 173 -8.73 9.66 -7.35
CA ASN A 173 -9.62 10.54 -6.60
C ASN A 173 -10.94 9.83 -6.22
N PRO A 174 -11.05 9.33 -4.97
CA PRO A 174 -12.25 8.67 -4.45
C PRO A 174 -13.16 9.58 -3.60
N PHE A 175 -12.96 10.91 -3.63
CA PHE A 175 -13.71 11.89 -2.82
C PHE A 175 -14.88 12.53 -3.58
#